data_AF-A0A524DCJ3-F1
#
_entry.id   AF-A0A524DCJ3-F1
#
_cell.length_a   1.000
_cell.length_b   1.000
_cell.length_c   1.000
_cell.angle_alpha   90.00
_cell.angle_beta   90.00
_cell.angle_gamma   90.00
#
_symmetry.space_group_name_H-M   'P 1'
#
loop_
_entity.id
_entity.type
_entity.pdbx_description
1 polymer ?
#
loop_
_entity_poly.entity_id
_entity_poly.type
_entity_poly.pdbx_seq_one_letter_code
_entity_poly.pdbx_strand_id
1 'polypeptide(L)'
;MLIKYKYFFKYSIYKKYKRILRKLELSDLDSIDKKIITLLQNDPSMTHTEIAKQINRSQPTVGLRINKLKESGIFEIQTGINFNNTQFYLAKVSVKTKDPKLISEVCNACPFMLNCFRIDGEYNSCFLLAATNLQIIDQIVNIHFRSKTGTKRTKTELITDTAKPFILPIDFNGQMKHNPLNHEQCFEKCQYCDEIIP
;
A
#
# COMPACT_ATOMS: atom_id res chain seq x y z
N MET A 1 -27.65 -20.71 16.04
CA MET A 1 -27.93 -19.85 14.86
C MET A 1 -26.73 -19.00 14.42
N LEU A 2 -25.88 -18.51 15.34
CA LEU A 2 -24.68 -17.69 15.03
C LEU A 2 -23.52 -18.43 14.32
N ILE A 3 -23.38 -19.74 14.51
CA ILE A 3 -22.28 -20.53 13.91
C ILE A 3 -22.45 -20.68 12.39
N LYS A 4 -23.68 -20.84 11.88
CA LYS A 4 -23.93 -21.01 10.43
C LYS A 4 -23.61 -19.73 9.62
N TYR A 5 -23.82 -18.53 10.18
CA TYR A 5 -23.52 -17.26 9.50
C TYR A 5 -22.02 -17.02 9.31
N LYS A 6 -21.19 -17.40 10.29
CA LYS A 6 -19.72 -17.28 10.20
C LYS A 6 -19.13 -18.14 9.07
N TYR A 7 -19.70 -19.33 8.86
CA TYR A 7 -19.31 -20.23 7.77
C TYR A 7 -19.77 -19.73 6.39
N PHE A 8 -20.98 -19.15 6.29
CA PHE A 8 -21.53 -18.65 5.03
C PHE A 8 -20.76 -17.43 4.49
N PHE A 9 -20.36 -16.51 5.37
CA PHE A 9 -19.56 -15.33 4.99
C PHE A 9 -18.16 -15.73 4.48
N LYS A 10 -17.52 -16.70 5.15
CA LYS A 10 -16.24 -17.26 4.72
C LYS A 10 -16.36 -17.92 3.34
N TYR A 11 -17.45 -18.66 3.08
CA TYR A 11 -17.67 -19.38 1.82
C TYR A 11 -17.99 -18.46 0.62
N SER A 12 -18.79 -17.42 0.82
CA SER A 12 -19.17 -16.47 -0.24
C SER A 12 -18.01 -15.58 -0.69
N ILE A 13 -17.17 -15.13 0.25
CA ILE A 13 -15.93 -14.40 -0.06
C ILE A 13 -14.96 -15.34 -0.80
N TYR A 14 -14.73 -16.55 -0.29
CA TYR A 14 -13.77 -17.48 -0.89
C TYR A 14 -14.09 -17.80 -2.36
N LYS A 15 -15.38 -17.97 -2.70
CA LYS A 15 -15.82 -18.27 -4.08
C LYS A 15 -15.68 -17.06 -5.01
N LYS A 16 -15.91 -15.83 -4.53
CA LYS A 16 -15.75 -14.59 -5.29
C LYS A 16 -14.27 -14.26 -5.56
N TYR A 17 -13.39 -14.55 -4.61
CA TYR A 17 -11.97 -14.17 -4.66
C TYR A 17 -11.04 -15.28 -5.18
N LYS A 18 -11.54 -16.49 -5.45
CA LYS A 18 -10.75 -17.60 -6.02
C LYS A 18 -10.05 -17.22 -7.34
N ARG A 19 -10.61 -16.26 -8.11
CA ARG A 19 -10.02 -15.73 -9.35
C ARG A 19 -8.80 -14.82 -9.15
N ILE A 20 -8.55 -14.34 -7.92
CA ILE A 20 -7.42 -13.47 -7.56
C ILE A 20 -6.18 -14.29 -7.14
N LEU A 21 -6.33 -15.60 -6.92
CA LEU A 21 -5.31 -16.53 -6.44
C LEU A 21 -4.38 -17.03 -7.57
N ARG A 22 -3.68 -16.12 -8.25
CA ARG A 22 -2.52 -16.46 -9.11
C ARG A 22 -1.20 -16.14 -8.41
N LYS A 23 -1.20 -16.16 -7.09
CA LYS A 23 -0.06 -15.91 -6.21
C LYS A 23 0.34 -17.21 -5.53
N LEU A 24 1.64 -17.36 -5.28
CA LEU A 24 2.24 -18.52 -4.63
C LEU A 24 1.55 -18.77 -3.27
N GLU A 25 1.23 -20.03 -2.95
CA GLU A 25 0.46 -20.32 -1.76
C GLU A 25 1.35 -20.27 -0.51
N LEU A 26 0.87 -19.66 0.58
CA LEU A 26 1.61 -19.64 1.85
C LEU A 26 1.85 -21.05 2.44
N SER A 27 1.15 -22.07 1.93
CA SER A 27 1.40 -23.48 2.22
C SER A 27 2.73 -23.99 1.68
N ASP A 28 3.30 -23.33 0.66
CA ASP A 28 4.57 -23.70 0.04
C ASP A 28 5.77 -23.26 0.91
N LEU A 29 5.54 -22.39 1.90
CA LEU A 29 6.55 -21.97 2.87
C LEU A 29 6.72 -23.01 3.98
N ASP A 30 7.92 -23.57 4.10
CA ASP A 30 8.23 -24.51 5.17
C ASP A 30 8.43 -23.78 6.53
N SER A 31 8.63 -24.56 7.58
CA SER A 31 8.81 -24.03 8.94
C SER A 31 10.08 -23.17 9.10
N ILE A 32 11.11 -23.41 8.29
CA ILE A 32 12.36 -22.65 8.31
C ILE A 32 12.13 -21.29 7.65
N ASP A 33 11.45 -21.26 6.50
CA ASP A 33 11.15 -20.02 5.80
C ASP A 33 10.32 -19.07 6.67
N LYS A 34 9.31 -19.61 7.37
CA LYS A 34 8.48 -18.84 8.32
C LYS A 34 9.31 -18.27 9.47
N LYS A 35 10.28 -19.02 10.01
CA LYS A 35 11.19 -18.54 11.06
C LYS A 35 12.08 -17.42 10.53
N ILE A 36 12.67 -17.58 9.35
CA ILE A 36 13.51 -16.55 8.71
C ILE A 36 12.72 -15.25 8.55
N ILE A 37 11.51 -15.31 7.97
CA ILE A 37 10.64 -14.15 7.79
C ILE A 37 10.30 -13.50 9.14
N THR A 38 9.97 -14.30 10.16
CA THR A 38 9.65 -13.77 11.50
C THR A 38 10.82 -13.02 12.12
N LEU A 39 12.03 -13.55 12.01
CA LEU A 39 13.24 -12.90 12.51
C LEU A 39 13.49 -11.56 11.81
N LEU A 40 13.40 -11.55 10.48
CA LEU A 40 13.59 -10.33 9.67
C LEU A 40 12.46 -9.31 9.84
N GLN A 41 11.23 -9.74 10.16
CA GLN A 41 10.13 -8.82 10.50
C GLN A 41 10.33 -8.13 11.85
N ASN A 42 10.97 -8.81 12.80
CA ASN A 42 11.29 -8.24 14.11
C ASN A 42 12.53 -7.34 14.05
N ASP A 43 13.55 -7.77 13.32
CA ASP A 43 14.78 -7.01 13.09
C ASP A 43 15.27 -7.20 11.64
N PRO A 44 14.93 -6.24 10.74
CA PRO A 44 15.36 -6.27 9.35
C PRO A 44 16.88 -6.16 9.15
N SER A 45 17.64 -5.78 10.18
CA SER A 45 19.11 -5.61 10.10
C SER A 45 19.89 -6.89 10.39
N MET A 46 19.20 -7.96 10.84
CA MET A 46 19.84 -9.23 11.17
C MET A 46 20.65 -9.80 10.01
N THR A 47 21.89 -10.16 10.30
CA THR A 47 22.78 -10.80 9.35
C THR A 47 22.39 -12.27 9.14
N HIS A 48 22.76 -12.83 7.98
CA HIS A 48 22.57 -14.26 7.73
C HIS A 48 23.22 -15.15 8.79
N THR A 49 24.33 -14.71 9.39
CA THR A 49 25.04 -15.42 10.45
C THR A 49 24.24 -15.46 11.75
N GLU A 50 23.61 -14.36 12.14
CA GLU A 50 22.76 -14.30 13.33
C GLU A 50 21.50 -15.15 13.17
N ILE A 51 20.85 -15.05 12.01
CA ILE A 51 19.69 -15.89 11.66
C ILE A 51 20.08 -17.37 11.72
N ALA A 52 21.19 -17.74 11.08
CA ALA A 52 21.71 -19.11 11.04
C ALA A 52 21.91 -19.70 12.44
N LYS A 53 22.47 -18.93 13.37
CA LYS A 53 22.64 -19.32 14.78
C LYS A 53 21.28 -19.58 15.44
N GLN A 54 20.30 -18.71 15.25
CA GLN A 54 18.99 -18.83 15.90
C GLN A 54 18.15 -20.00 15.39
N ILE A 55 18.31 -20.39 14.12
CA ILE A 55 17.54 -21.50 13.53
C ILE A 55 18.32 -22.81 13.40
N ASN A 56 19.55 -22.86 13.93
CA ASN A 56 20.48 -23.99 13.84
C ASN A 56 20.69 -24.47 12.38
N ARG A 57 21.09 -23.55 11.51
CA ARG A 57 21.42 -23.83 10.10
C ARG A 57 22.75 -23.18 9.74
N SER A 58 23.30 -23.53 8.58
CA SER A 58 24.48 -22.85 8.06
C SER A 58 24.08 -21.50 7.44
N GLN A 59 25.01 -20.53 7.48
CA GLN A 59 24.83 -19.22 6.86
C GLN A 59 24.51 -19.31 5.35
N PRO A 60 25.16 -20.19 4.54
CA PRO A 60 24.80 -20.35 3.14
C PRO A 60 23.38 -20.86 2.91
N THR A 61 22.89 -21.79 3.77
CA THR A 61 21.52 -22.29 3.67
C THR A 61 20.49 -21.19 3.94
N VAL A 62 20.75 -20.29 4.89
CA VAL A 62 19.90 -19.12 5.14
C VAL A 62 19.88 -18.18 3.92
N GLY A 63 21.05 -17.87 3.37
CA GLY A 63 21.17 -16.99 2.20
C GLY A 63 20.40 -17.52 0.99
N LEU A 64 20.52 -18.82 0.68
CA LEU A 64 19.77 -19.46 -0.40
C LEU A 64 18.26 -19.37 -0.20
N ARG A 65 17.78 -19.53 1.03
CA ARG A 65 16.34 -19.43 1.34
C ARG A 65 15.83 -18.00 1.21
N ILE A 66 16.53 -17.02 1.78
CA ILE A 66 16.16 -15.61 1.64
C ILE A 66 16.09 -15.21 0.16
N ASN A 67 17.08 -15.63 -0.65
CA ASN A 67 17.08 -15.35 -2.08
C ASN A 67 15.88 -15.99 -2.78
N LYS A 68 15.57 -17.27 -2.52
CA LYS A 68 14.37 -17.91 -3.07
C LYS A 68 13.08 -17.20 -2.66
N LEU A 69 12.97 -16.76 -1.41
CA LEU A 69 11.81 -16.03 -0.92
C LEU A 69 11.63 -14.68 -1.63
N LYS A 70 12.74 -13.97 -1.91
CA LYS A 70 12.74 -12.74 -2.71
C LYS A 70 12.41 -13.00 -4.18
N GLU A 71 13.06 -13.98 -4.81
CA GLU A 71 12.81 -14.37 -6.21
C GLU A 71 11.35 -14.79 -6.43
N SER A 72 10.73 -15.41 -5.42
CA SER A 72 9.31 -15.78 -5.46
C SER A 72 8.34 -14.60 -5.33
N GLY A 73 8.82 -13.42 -4.90
CA GLY A 73 8.03 -12.24 -4.59
C GLY A 73 7.17 -12.37 -3.32
N ILE A 74 7.31 -13.43 -2.52
CA ILE A 74 6.61 -13.57 -1.23
C ILE A 74 7.23 -12.67 -0.17
N PHE A 75 8.55 -12.48 -0.20
CA PHE A 75 9.28 -11.73 0.80
C PHE A 75 10.02 -10.56 0.17
N GLU A 76 9.74 -9.36 0.66
CA GLU A 76 10.43 -8.14 0.27
C GLU A 76 10.77 -7.34 1.53
N ILE A 77 11.87 -6.59 1.47
CA ILE A 77 12.24 -5.64 2.53
C ILE A 77 12.01 -4.25 1.97
N GLN A 78 11.12 -3.50 2.63
CA GLN A 78 10.82 -2.13 2.28
C GLN A 78 11.30 -1.20 3.39
N THR A 79 12.16 -0.27 3.05
CA THR A 79 12.52 0.84 3.94
C THR A 79 11.48 1.95 3.82
N GLY A 80 11.22 2.64 4.92
CA GLY A 80 10.22 3.69 4.98
C GLY A 80 10.43 4.59 6.18
N ILE A 81 9.63 5.65 6.24
CA ILE A 81 9.59 6.53 7.41
C ILE A 81 8.46 6.11 8.33
N ASN A 82 8.67 6.26 9.64
CA ASN A 82 7.62 6.00 10.62
C ASN A 82 6.72 7.24 10.78
N PHE A 83 5.53 7.21 10.19
CA PHE A 83 4.61 8.35 10.17
C PHE A 83 4.19 8.82 11.57
N ASN A 84 4.15 7.91 12.55
CA ASN A 84 3.87 8.25 13.94
C ASN A 84 4.82 9.31 14.53
N ASN A 85 6.03 9.42 13.98
CA ASN A 85 7.09 10.29 14.47
C ASN A 85 7.42 11.42 13.47
N THR A 86 6.47 11.81 12.63
CA THR A 86 6.67 12.83 11.58
C THR A 86 5.56 13.86 11.58
N GLN A 87 5.75 14.98 10.87
CA GLN A 87 4.74 16.03 10.69
C GLN A 87 3.81 15.76 9.49
N PHE A 88 3.82 14.56 8.92
CA PHE A 88 2.95 14.23 7.80
C PHE A 88 1.51 14.02 8.28
N TYR A 89 0.57 14.65 7.58
CA TYR A 89 -0.84 14.30 7.65
C TYR A 89 -1.10 13.09 6.76
N LEU A 90 -1.79 12.10 7.33
CA LEU A 90 -2.20 10.89 6.63
C LEU A 90 -3.69 10.93 6.34
N ALA A 91 -4.06 10.69 5.09
CA ALA A 91 -5.47 10.57 4.71
C ALA A 91 -5.75 9.25 4.02
N LYS A 92 -6.92 8.71 4.30
CA LYS A 92 -7.55 7.64 3.55
C LYS A 92 -8.68 8.22 2.72
N VAL A 93 -8.67 7.92 1.42
CA VAL A 93 -9.69 8.40 0.50
C VAL A 93 -10.35 7.21 -0.16
N SER A 94 -11.67 7.09 0.01
CA SER A 94 -12.48 6.05 -0.64
C SER A 94 -13.27 6.66 -1.79
N VAL A 95 -13.24 6.01 -2.95
CA VAL A 95 -13.79 6.53 -4.21
C VAL A 95 -14.74 5.52 -4.84
N LYS A 96 -15.90 6.02 -5.30
CA LYS A 96 -16.85 5.28 -6.12
C LYS A 96 -16.75 5.79 -7.55
N THR A 97 -16.20 4.97 -8.42
CA THR A 97 -15.94 5.31 -9.82
C THR A 97 -16.51 4.25 -10.77
N LYS A 98 -16.73 4.60 -12.04
CA LYS A 98 -16.97 3.62 -13.10
C LYS A 98 -15.67 3.00 -13.61
N ASP A 99 -14.55 3.71 -13.44
CA ASP A 99 -13.23 3.28 -13.88
C ASP A 99 -12.23 3.19 -12.71
N PRO A 100 -12.21 2.05 -11.98
CA PRO A 100 -11.21 1.81 -10.94
C PRO A 100 -9.77 1.69 -11.47
N LYS A 101 -9.58 1.45 -12.78
CA LYS A 101 -8.26 1.30 -13.39
C LYS A 101 -7.59 2.66 -13.50
N LEU A 102 -8.30 3.66 -14.03
CA LEU A 102 -7.83 5.04 -14.08
C LEU A 102 -7.41 5.55 -12.69
N ILE A 103 -8.20 5.27 -11.64
CA ILE A 103 -7.83 5.65 -10.26
C ILE A 103 -6.51 5.03 -9.84
N SER A 104 -6.28 3.74 -10.13
CA SER A 104 -5.02 3.09 -9.81
C SER A 104 -3.83 3.68 -10.58
N GLU A 105 -4.03 4.07 -11.85
CA GLU A 105 -2.98 4.68 -12.67
C GLU A 105 -2.61 6.08 -12.18
N VAL A 106 -3.60 6.92 -11.88
CA VAL A 106 -3.39 8.25 -11.26
C VAL A 106 -2.70 8.11 -9.91
N CYS A 107 -3.10 7.13 -9.09
CA CYS A 107 -2.43 6.89 -7.80
C CYS A 107 -0.97 6.46 -7.96
N ASN A 108 -0.65 5.65 -8.97
CA ASN A 108 0.73 5.20 -9.21
C ASN A 108 1.65 6.34 -9.68
N ALA A 109 1.10 7.34 -10.36
CA ALA A 109 1.90 8.46 -10.87
C ALA A 109 2.07 9.61 -9.87
N CYS A 110 1.10 9.82 -8.97
CA CYS A 110 1.12 10.94 -8.04
C CYS A 110 2.11 10.71 -6.87
N PRO A 111 3.11 11.59 -6.64
CA PRO A 111 4.16 11.39 -5.63
C PRO A 111 3.67 11.50 -4.17
N PHE A 112 2.43 11.97 -3.97
CA PHE A 112 1.82 12.06 -2.65
C PHE A 112 1.13 10.77 -2.20
N MET A 113 1.03 9.77 -3.09
CA MET A 113 0.35 8.51 -2.83
C MET A 113 1.28 7.53 -2.12
N LEU A 114 0.75 6.91 -1.07
CA LEU A 114 1.43 5.82 -0.36
C LEU A 114 1.03 4.46 -0.91
N ASN A 115 -0.27 4.29 -1.22
CA ASN A 115 -0.80 3.05 -1.77
C ASN A 115 -2.19 3.24 -2.36
N CYS A 116 -2.62 2.32 -3.22
CA CYS A 116 -3.97 2.28 -3.80
C CYS A 116 -4.51 0.85 -3.84
N PHE A 117 -5.77 0.71 -3.47
CA PHE A 117 -6.48 -0.55 -3.31
C PHE A 117 -7.76 -0.54 -4.13
N ARG A 118 -8.05 -1.66 -4.79
CA ARG A 118 -9.41 -1.98 -5.22
C ARG A 118 -10.11 -2.68 -4.07
N ILE A 119 -11.29 -2.19 -3.73
CA ILE A 119 -12.05 -2.69 -2.58
C ILE A 119 -13.44 -3.10 -3.03
N ASP A 120 -14.03 -4.06 -2.31
CA ASP A 120 -15.44 -4.37 -2.42
C ASP A 120 -16.23 -3.56 -1.39
N GLY A 121 -17.45 -3.17 -1.75
CA GLY A 121 -18.38 -2.49 -0.86
C GLY A 121 -19.06 -1.29 -1.53
N GLU A 122 -19.40 -0.29 -0.70
CA GLU A 122 -20.00 0.96 -1.17
C GLU A 122 -19.08 1.67 -2.17
N TYR A 123 -17.80 1.79 -1.82
CA TYR A 123 -16.72 2.30 -2.65
C TYR A 123 -16.02 1.13 -3.37
N ASN A 124 -15.40 1.41 -4.52
CA ASN A 124 -14.68 0.39 -5.31
C ASN A 124 -13.18 0.66 -5.50
N SER A 125 -12.71 1.83 -5.06
CA SER A 125 -11.28 2.15 -4.91
C SER A 125 -11.03 2.85 -3.58
N CYS A 126 -9.85 2.68 -3.00
CA CYS A 126 -9.40 3.37 -1.81
C CYS A 126 -7.89 3.61 -1.89
N PHE A 127 -7.41 4.78 -1.49
CA PHE A 127 -5.97 5.05 -1.45
C PHE A 127 -5.57 5.75 -0.15
N LEU A 128 -4.28 5.65 0.15
CA LEU A 128 -3.63 6.35 1.24
C LEU A 128 -2.69 7.40 0.63
N LEU A 129 -2.75 8.62 1.15
CA LEU A 129 -1.84 9.69 0.78
C LEU A 129 -1.29 10.39 2.01
N ALA A 130 -0.09 10.95 1.86
CA ALA A 130 0.58 11.71 2.89
C ALA A 130 1.09 13.04 2.36
N ALA A 131 0.90 14.11 3.13
CA ALA A 131 1.49 15.42 2.84
C ALA A 131 1.78 16.18 4.13
N THR A 132 2.68 17.16 4.07
CA THR A 132 3.01 18.04 5.22
C THR A 132 1.96 19.14 5.46
N ASN A 133 0.95 19.26 4.59
CA ASN A 133 -0.12 20.25 4.70
C ASN A 133 -1.47 19.63 4.30
N LEU A 134 -2.51 19.82 5.12
CA LEU A 134 -3.88 19.35 4.83
C LEU A 134 -4.48 19.95 3.56
N GLN A 135 -4.12 21.19 3.21
CA GLN A 135 -4.55 21.82 1.96
C GLN A 135 -4.04 21.06 0.74
N ILE A 136 -2.83 20.50 0.81
CA ILE A 136 -2.29 19.69 -0.29
C ILE A 136 -3.15 18.44 -0.50
N ILE A 137 -3.53 17.77 0.58
CA ILE A 137 -4.42 16.60 0.54
C ILE A 137 -5.76 16.98 -0.10
N ASP A 138 -6.37 18.06 0.37
CA ASP A 138 -7.66 18.52 -0.16
C ASP A 138 -7.58 18.85 -1.67
N GLN A 139 -6.54 19.57 -2.10
CA GLN A 139 -6.35 19.92 -3.51
C GLN A 139 -6.16 18.69 -4.38
N ILE A 140 -5.31 17.75 -3.98
CA ILE A 140 -5.10 16.49 -4.73
C ILE A 140 -6.43 15.74 -4.90
N VAL A 141 -7.22 15.62 -3.82
CA VAL A 141 -8.50 14.91 -3.86
C VAL A 141 -9.52 15.63 -4.75
N ASN A 142 -9.61 16.97 -4.67
CA ASN A 142 -10.57 17.75 -5.43
C ASN A 142 -10.23 17.78 -6.93
N ILE A 143 -8.97 18.06 -7.27
CA ILE A 143 -8.54 18.23 -8.67
C ILE A 143 -8.47 16.86 -9.36
N HIS A 144 -7.65 15.94 -8.85
CA HIS A 144 -7.34 14.70 -9.57
C HIS A 144 -8.43 13.65 -9.42
N PHE A 145 -9.02 13.53 -8.22
CA PHE A 145 -9.95 12.44 -7.94
C PHE A 145 -11.43 12.85 -8.05
N ARG A 146 -11.83 14.08 -7.74
CA ARG A 146 -13.23 14.51 -7.94
C ARG A 146 -13.46 15.06 -9.35
N SER A 147 -12.67 16.04 -9.77
CA SER A 147 -12.87 16.75 -11.03
C SER A 147 -12.39 15.92 -12.23
N LYS A 148 -11.08 15.69 -12.33
CA LYS A 148 -10.45 15.12 -13.54
C LYS A 148 -10.84 13.67 -13.85
N THR A 149 -11.06 12.84 -12.84
CA THR A 149 -11.46 11.42 -13.05
C THR A 149 -12.98 11.21 -13.03
N GLY A 150 -13.78 12.26 -12.87
CA GLY A 150 -15.26 12.20 -12.94
C GLY A 150 -15.89 11.25 -11.90
N THR A 151 -15.31 11.15 -10.70
CA THR A 151 -15.77 10.17 -9.71
C THR A 151 -17.11 10.59 -9.12
N LYS A 152 -17.98 9.59 -8.85
CA LYS A 152 -19.36 9.86 -8.42
C LYS A 152 -19.44 10.32 -6.98
N ARG A 153 -18.65 9.68 -6.12
CA ARG A 153 -18.65 9.91 -4.67
C ARG A 153 -17.25 9.66 -4.14
N THR A 154 -16.80 10.51 -3.23
CA THR A 154 -15.54 10.38 -2.52
C THR A 154 -15.76 10.64 -1.04
N LYS A 155 -15.02 9.90 -0.20
CA LYS A 155 -14.99 10.08 1.26
C LYS A 155 -13.54 10.20 1.69
N THR A 156 -13.21 11.31 2.33
CA THR A 156 -11.88 11.57 2.88
C THR A 156 -11.92 11.41 4.39
N GLU A 157 -11.03 10.60 4.93
CA GLU A 157 -10.90 10.33 6.36
C GLU A 157 -9.45 10.64 6.75
N LEU A 158 -9.25 11.60 7.66
CA LEU A 158 -7.92 11.87 8.21
C LEU A 158 -7.59 10.77 9.23
N ILE A 159 -6.40 10.18 9.12
CA ILE A 159 -5.87 9.23 10.08
C ILE A 159 -5.17 10.03 11.17
N THR A 160 -5.79 10.08 12.34
CA THR A 160 -5.29 10.88 13.48
C THR A 160 -4.38 10.09 14.41
N ASP A 161 -4.48 8.77 14.42
CA ASP A 161 -3.68 7.89 15.27
C ASP A 161 -3.55 6.49 14.64
N THR A 162 -2.50 5.76 15.02
CA THR A 162 -2.27 4.37 14.59
C THR A 162 -1.83 3.51 15.78
N ALA A 163 -2.48 2.35 15.95
CA ALA A 163 -2.20 1.44 17.07
C ALA A 163 -0.83 0.75 17.00
N LYS A 164 -0.19 0.75 15.82
CA LYS A 164 1.15 0.22 15.56
C LYS A 164 1.91 1.21 14.68
N PRO A 165 3.27 1.20 14.71
CA PRO A 165 4.06 2.01 13.81
C PRO A 165 3.63 1.84 12.36
N PHE A 166 3.30 2.94 11.70
CA PHE A 166 2.96 2.96 10.29
C PHE A 166 4.18 3.38 9.50
N ILE A 167 4.85 2.40 8.87
CA ILE A 167 6.12 2.60 8.16
C ILE A 167 5.91 2.32 6.68
N LEU A 168 6.07 3.34 5.84
CA LEU A 168 6.00 3.24 4.38
C LEU A 168 7.00 4.20 3.72
N PRO A 169 7.44 3.94 2.48
CA PRO A 169 8.28 4.88 1.75
C PRO A 169 7.50 6.14 1.39
N ILE A 170 8.23 7.24 1.22
CA ILE A 170 7.75 8.49 0.64
C ILE A 170 8.64 8.86 -0.54
N ASP A 171 8.03 9.38 -1.61
CA ASP A 171 8.75 10.05 -2.68
C ASP A 171 9.03 11.53 -2.33
N PHE A 172 10.09 11.77 -1.56
CA PHE A 172 10.49 13.14 -1.20
C PHE A 172 10.85 13.98 -2.43
N ASN A 173 11.47 13.37 -3.43
CA ASN A 173 11.89 14.08 -4.64
C ASN A 173 10.68 14.58 -5.43
N GLY A 174 9.66 13.74 -5.61
CA GLY A 174 8.43 14.11 -6.28
C GLY A 174 7.63 15.17 -5.51
N GLN A 175 7.49 15.00 -4.19
CA GLN A 175 6.77 15.98 -3.35
C GLN A 175 7.47 17.35 -3.27
N MET A 176 8.80 17.39 -3.33
CA MET A 176 9.55 18.66 -3.36
C MET A 176 9.45 19.37 -4.71
N LYS A 177 9.39 18.63 -5.81
CA LYS A 177 9.34 19.18 -7.18
C LYS A 177 7.93 19.54 -7.64
N HIS A 178 6.91 19.27 -6.83
CA HIS A 178 5.53 19.48 -7.19
C HIS A 178 4.75 20.10 -6.05
N ASN A 179 4.17 21.28 -6.30
CA ASN A 179 3.33 21.95 -5.33
C ASN A 179 1.86 21.88 -5.76
N PRO A 180 1.02 21.05 -5.12
CA PRO A 180 -0.41 20.98 -5.41
C PRO A 180 -1.21 22.24 -5.09
N LEU A 181 -0.62 23.19 -4.36
CA LEU A 181 -1.22 24.49 -4.10
C LEU A 181 -0.90 25.52 -5.19
N ASN A 182 0.01 25.22 -6.12
CA ASN A 182 0.31 26.08 -7.25
C ASN A 182 -0.60 25.73 -8.43
N HIS A 183 -1.39 26.72 -8.87
CA HIS A 183 -2.39 26.56 -9.94
C HIS A 183 -1.78 26.05 -11.25
N GLU A 184 -0.63 26.58 -11.65
CA GLU A 184 0.03 26.22 -12.93
C GLU A 184 0.62 24.81 -12.92
N GLN A 185 0.94 24.27 -11.73
CA GLN A 185 1.63 23.00 -11.59
C GLN A 185 0.72 21.79 -11.35
N CYS A 186 -0.53 22.01 -10.94
CA CYS A 186 -1.41 20.92 -10.49
C CYS A 186 -2.85 21.06 -11.00
N PHE A 187 -3.38 22.29 -11.02
CA PHE A 187 -4.73 22.56 -11.53
C PHE A 187 -4.79 22.48 -13.05
N GLU A 188 -4.05 23.34 -13.73
CA GLU A 188 -4.07 23.43 -15.20
C GLU A 188 -3.23 22.35 -15.85
N LYS A 189 -2.00 22.15 -15.33
CA LYS A 189 -1.08 21.15 -15.87
C LYS A 189 -0.31 20.41 -14.77
N CYS A 190 -0.75 19.21 -14.44
CA CYS A 190 -0.04 18.30 -13.54
C CYS A 190 0.93 17.41 -14.33
N GLN A 191 2.23 17.61 -14.11
CA GLN A 191 3.31 16.84 -14.75
C GLN A 191 3.26 15.32 -14.47
N TYR A 192 2.49 14.89 -13.47
CA TYR A 192 2.37 13.47 -13.11
C TYR A 192 1.07 12.83 -13.61
N CYS A 193 -0.05 13.56 -13.59
CA CYS A 193 -1.37 12.96 -13.77
C CYS A 193 -1.97 13.23 -15.15
N ASP A 194 -1.57 14.30 -15.84
CA ASP A 194 -2.29 14.75 -17.04
C ASP A 194 -2.00 13.92 -18.30
N GLU A 195 -0.95 13.12 -18.30
CA GLU A 195 -0.72 12.13 -19.37
C GLU A 195 -1.62 10.88 -19.22
N ILE A 196 -2.20 10.70 -18.04
CA ILE A 196 -2.99 9.51 -17.66
C ILE A 196 -4.48 9.83 -17.71
N ILE A 197 -4.84 11.05 -17.29
CA ILE A 197 -6.21 11.50 -17.25
C ILE A 197 -6.62 11.93 -18.68
N PRO A 198 -7.65 11.30 -19.26
CA PRO A 198 -8.12 11.63 -20.60
C PRO A 198 -8.82 12.99 -20.70
#